data_AF-A0A3M9NAT2-F1
#
_entry.id   AF-A0A3M9NAT2-F1
#
_cell.length_a   1.000
_cell.length_b   1.000
_cell.length_c   1.000
_cell.angle_alpha   90.00
_cell.angle_beta   90.00
_cell.angle_gamma   90.00
#
_symmetry.space_group_name_H-M   'P 1'
#
loop_
_entity.id
_entity.type
_entity.pdbx_description
1 polymer ?
#
loop_
_entity_poly.entity_id
_entity_poly.type
_entity_poly.pdbx_seq_one_letter_code
_entity_poly.pdbx_strand_id
1 'polypeptide(L)'
;MNEKRKSIVLFPLLRPIFGEVNMKFFSLIILCFASSVLTAQSLAVLNLTCENQEDPSGIDNSFPGLSWQIISNRRNVLQTAYRILVSDNIENINKNKGDVWDSKKVNESSCIHIRYAGKILDPDKTYYCCLYETC
;
A
#
# COMPACT_ATOMS: atom_id res chain seq x y z
N MET A 1 -37.69 8.88 -80.04
CA MET A 1 -37.60 10.28 -80.49
C MET A 1 -38.48 11.11 -79.57
N ASN A 2 -37.89 12.02 -78.79
CA ASN A 2 -38.50 13.10 -77.99
C ASN A 2 -39.61 12.70 -76.98
N GLU A 3 -39.75 13.28 -75.79
CA GLU A 3 -39.39 14.61 -75.33
C GLU A 3 -39.36 14.61 -73.79
N LYS A 4 -38.40 15.32 -73.21
CA LYS A 4 -38.30 15.52 -71.75
C LYS A 4 -39.44 16.41 -71.28
N ARG A 5 -40.22 15.97 -70.28
CA ARG A 5 -40.90 16.91 -69.37
C ARG A 5 -40.29 16.79 -67.97
N LYS A 6 -39.58 17.85 -67.60
CA LYS A 6 -38.98 18.07 -66.29
C LYS A 6 -40.11 18.38 -65.31
N SER A 7 -40.20 17.63 -64.21
CA SER A 7 -41.08 17.99 -63.09
C SER A 7 -40.21 18.30 -61.88
N ILE A 8 -40.28 19.54 -61.41
CA ILE A 8 -39.59 20.04 -60.22
C ILE A 8 -40.44 19.64 -59.03
N VAL A 9 -39.91 18.74 -58.19
CA VAL A 9 -40.49 18.43 -56.88
C VAL A 9 -39.73 19.25 -55.85
N LEU A 10 -40.39 20.27 -55.28
CA LEU A 10 -39.86 21.05 -54.18
C LEU A 10 -39.78 20.14 -52.95
N PHE A 11 -38.59 19.65 -52.60
CA PHE A 11 -38.37 18.97 -51.33
C PHE A 11 -38.35 20.02 -50.21
N PRO A 12 -39.16 19.88 -49.15
CA PRO A 12 -39.05 20.74 -47.98
C PRO A 12 -37.69 20.52 -47.33
N LEU A 13 -37.00 21.63 -47.03
CA LEU A 13 -35.73 21.68 -46.32
C LEU A 13 -35.85 20.90 -44.99
N LEU A 14 -35.40 19.65 -45.00
CA LEU A 14 -35.13 18.89 -43.78
C LEU A 14 -33.98 19.60 -43.07
N ARG A 15 -34.33 20.43 -42.08
CA ARG A 15 -33.35 20.94 -41.12
C ARG A 15 -32.71 19.74 -40.43
N PRO A 16 -31.38 19.59 -40.43
CA PRO A 16 -30.75 18.50 -39.71
C PRO A 16 -30.93 18.72 -38.21
N ILE A 17 -31.56 17.76 -37.54
CA ILE A 17 -31.63 17.66 -36.08
C ILE A 17 -30.26 17.20 -35.60
N PHE A 18 -29.24 18.04 -35.73
CA PHE A 18 -28.01 17.88 -34.95
C PHE A 18 -28.31 18.41 -33.56
N GLY A 19 -28.82 17.52 -32.70
CA GLY A 19 -28.91 17.78 -31.29
C GLY A 19 -27.52 18.13 -30.76
N GLU A 20 -27.42 19.29 -30.12
CA GLU A 20 -26.26 19.70 -29.34
C GLU A 20 -25.93 18.59 -28.34
N VAL A 21 -24.98 17.73 -28.67
CA VAL A 21 -24.36 16.85 -27.69
C VAL A 21 -23.65 17.75 -26.68
N ASN A 22 -24.31 17.94 -25.54
CA ASN A 22 -23.90 18.80 -24.44
C ASN A 22 -22.38 18.70 -24.17
N MET A 23 -21.64 19.73 -24.56
CA MET A 23 -20.21 19.94 -24.25
C MET A 23 -19.89 19.93 -22.74
N LYS A 24 -20.92 19.93 -21.89
CA LYS A 24 -20.78 19.80 -20.42
C LYS A 24 -20.59 18.37 -19.94
N PHE A 25 -21.09 17.37 -20.69
CA PHE A 25 -20.95 15.95 -20.30
C PHE A 25 -19.50 15.47 -20.42
N PHE A 26 -18.78 15.95 -21.44
CA PHE A 26 -17.37 15.61 -21.64
C PHE A 26 -16.48 16.19 -20.51
N SER A 27 -16.84 17.37 -20.00
CA SER A 27 -16.12 18.03 -18.91
C SER A 27 -16.27 17.33 -17.55
N LEU A 28 -17.39 16.62 -17.31
CA LEU A 28 -17.64 15.96 -16.03
C LEU A 28 -16.87 14.63 -15.91
N ILE A 29 -16.66 13.93 -17.02
CA ILE A 29 -15.98 12.63 -17.06
C ILE A 29 -14.46 12.79 -16.82
N ILE A 30 -13.87 13.89 -17.28
CA ILE A 30 -12.45 14.22 -17.07
C ILE A 30 -12.17 14.58 -15.59
N LEU A 31 -13.15 15.15 -14.88
CA LEU A 31 -12.99 15.54 -13.48
C LEU A 31 -13.01 14.33 -12.52
N CYS A 32 -13.75 13.27 -12.85
CA CYS A 32 -13.82 12.04 -12.04
C CYS A 32 -12.57 11.15 -12.19
N PHE A 33 -11.86 11.22 -13.33
CA PHE A 33 -10.64 10.44 -13.53
C PHE A 33 -9.43 10.97 -12.75
N ALA A 34 -9.48 12.23 -12.28
CA ALA A 34 -8.41 12.84 -11.50
C ALA A 34 -8.43 12.43 -10.00
N SER A 35 -9.48 11.75 -9.53
CA SER A 35 -9.73 11.59 -8.09
C SER A 35 -9.09 10.36 -7.44
N SER A 36 -8.42 9.48 -8.19
CA SER A 36 -7.95 8.21 -7.62
C SER A 36 -6.52 7.88 -8.02
N VAL A 37 -5.57 8.73 -7.64
CA VAL A 37 -4.20 8.29 -7.38
C VAL A 37 -4.02 8.20 -5.87
N LEU A 38 -4.52 7.11 -5.28
CA LEU A 38 -4.13 6.73 -3.92
C LEU A 38 -2.70 6.20 -4.02
N THR A 39 -1.71 7.06 -3.78
CA THR A 39 -0.33 6.60 -3.66
C THR A 39 -0.22 5.78 -2.39
N ALA A 40 -0.03 4.47 -2.52
CA ALA A 40 0.44 3.65 -1.40
C ALA A 40 1.75 4.27 -0.88
N GLN A 41 1.77 4.62 0.40
CA GLN A 41 2.96 5.18 1.03
C GLN A 41 4.00 4.06 1.14
N SER A 42 4.99 4.07 0.24
CA SER A 42 6.17 3.23 0.38
C SER A 42 7.05 3.84 1.47
N LEU A 43 6.79 3.43 2.71
CA LEU A 43 7.69 3.67 3.82
C LEU A 43 8.63 2.46 3.89
N ALA A 44 9.93 2.70 3.69
CA ALA A 44 10.93 1.65 3.77
C ALA A 44 11.56 1.69 5.15
N VAL A 45 11.16 0.76 6.02
CA VAL A 45 11.93 0.43 7.22
C VAL A 45 13.27 -0.09 6.76
N LEU A 46 14.38 0.49 7.21
CA LEU A 46 15.68 0.11 6.66
C LEU A 46 16.47 -0.84 7.56
N ASN A 47 16.31 -0.82 8.87
CA ASN A 47 17.14 -1.64 9.77
C ASN A 47 16.32 -2.10 10.97
N LEU A 48 15.87 -3.35 10.98
CA LEU A 48 15.36 -4.01 12.19
C LEU A 48 16.56 -4.63 12.91
N THR A 49 16.68 -4.37 14.20
CA THR A 49 17.77 -4.84 15.05
C THR A 49 17.18 -5.51 16.29
N CYS A 50 17.90 -6.48 16.81
CA CYS A 50 17.62 -7.19 18.05
C CYS A 50 18.80 -6.97 19.00
N GLU A 51 18.54 -6.43 20.19
CA GLU A 51 19.58 -6.01 21.16
C GLU A 51 20.66 -5.11 20.53
N ASN A 52 20.23 -4.20 19.64
CA ASN A 52 21.08 -3.29 18.85
C ASN A 52 22.05 -3.97 17.87
N GLN A 53 21.75 -5.20 17.44
CA GLN A 53 22.49 -5.94 16.42
C GLN A 53 21.55 -6.33 15.27
N GLU A 54 22.02 -6.31 14.02
CA GLU A 54 21.21 -6.63 12.84
C GLU A 54 20.93 -8.15 12.73
N ASP A 55 21.98 -8.96 12.83
CA ASP A 55 21.91 -10.42 12.83
C ASP A 55 22.62 -10.98 14.07
N PRO A 56 22.04 -10.81 15.27
CA PRO A 56 22.68 -11.32 16.47
C PRO A 56 22.72 -12.84 16.47
N SER A 57 23.84 -13.39 16.92
CA SER A 57 24.00 -14.80 17.23
C SER A 57 24.21 -14.96 18.75
N GLY A 58 23.59 -15.97 19.34
CA GLY A 58 23.72 -16.24 20.79
C GLY A 58 23.01 -15.22 21.68
N ILE A 59 21.76 -14.84 21.36
CA ILE A 59 20.93 -14.04 22.27
C ILE A 59 20.52 -14.91 23.47
N ASP A 60 21.09 -14.63 24.65
CA ASP A 60 20.74 -15.31 25.91
C ASP A 60 19.48 -14.72 26.58
N ASN A 61 19.02 -13.55 26.12
CA ASN A 61 17.82 -12.91 26.66
C ASN A 61 16.56 -13.62 26.14
N SER A 62 15.75 -14.17 27.05
CA SER A 62 14.48 -14.83 26.70
C SER A 62 13.43 -13.87 26.12
N PHE A 63 13.59 -12.57 26.32
CA PHE A 63 12.69 -11.53 25.81
C PHE A 63 13.50 -10.37 25.22
N PRO A 64 14.10 -10.58 24.03
CA PRO A 64 14.99 -9.57 23.46
C PRO A 64 14.26 -8.27 23.11
N GLY A 65 14.98 -7.16 23.23
CA GLY A 65 14.53 -5.85 22.76
C GLY A 65 14.73 -5.70 21.26
N LEU A 66 13.67 -5.28 20.56
CA LEU A 66 13.68 -5.00 19.12
C LEU A 66 13.69 -3.49 18.89
N SER A 67 14.57 -3.02 18.01
CA SER A 67 14.66 -1.61 17.63
C SER A 67 14.71 -1.50 16.12
N TRP A 68 14.17 -0.42 15.56
CA TRP A 68 14.28 -0.19 14.12
C TRP A 68 14.39 1.26 13.73
N GLN A 69 14.81 1.47 12.48
CA GLN A 69 14.95 2.78 11.88
C GLN A 69 14.03 2.96 10.67
N ILE A 70 13.34 4.10 10.66
CA ILE A 70 12.43 4.50 9.60
C ILE A 70 13.21 5.32 8.59
N ILE A 71 13.19 4.91 7.32
CA ILE A 71 13.78 5.69 6.24
C ILE A 71 12.67 6.08 5.25
N SER A 72 12.61 7.38 4.98
CA SER A 72 11.65 7.92 4.01
C SER A 72 12.32 8.95 3.11
N ASN A 73 11.89 8.96 1.85
CA ASN A 73 12.23 10.03 0.91
C ASN A 73 11.38 11.31 1.13
N ARG A 74 10.46 11.30 2.09
CA ARG A 74 9.61 12.45 2.44
C ARG A 74 10.04 13.09 3.75
N ARG A 75 9.79 14.40 3.87
CA ARG A 75 9.97 15.16 5.12
C ARG A 75 8.78 14.95 6.04
N ASN A 76 8.99 15.10 7.35
CA ASN A 76 7.97 15.03 8.40
C ASN A 76 7.23 13.68 8.45
N VAL A 77 7.97 12.58 8.28
CA VAL A 77 7.41 11.24 8.42
C VAL A 77 7.57 10.78 9.86
N LEU A 78 6.46 10.29 10.42
CA LEU A 78 6.36 9.77 11.77
C LEU A 78 5.65 8.42 11.70
N GLN A 79 6.14 7.44 12.44
CA GLN A 79 5.40 6.20 12.67
C GLN A 79 4.23 6.49 13.59
N THR A 80 3.06 5.99 13.23
CA THR A 80 1.84 6.06 14.05
C THR A 80 1.48 4.70 14.64
N ALA A 81 1.91 3.62 13.99
CA ALA A 81 1.67 2.26 14.43
C ALA A 81 2.67 1.26 13.83
N TYR A 82 2.86 0.15 14.53
CA TYR A 82 3.73 -0.95 14.12
C TYR A 82 3.06 -2.32 14.32
N ARG A 83 3.58 -3.33 13.63
CA ARG A 83 3.30 -4.75 13.87
C ARG A 83 4.56 -5.56 13.62
N ILE A 84 4.94 -6.37 14.59
CA ILE A 84 6.09 -7.27 14.53
C ILE A 84 5.58 -8.69 14.40
N LEU A 85 6.11 -9.42 13.44
CA LEU A 85 5.94 -10.86 13.30
C LEU A 85 7.27 -11.54 13.60
N VAL A 86 7.22 -12.63 14.35
CA VAL A 86 8.35 -13.53 14.59
C VAL A 86 7.93 -14.94 14.26
N SER A 87 8.79 -15.64 13.52
CA SER A 87 8.59 -17.01 13.07
C SER A 87 9.86 -17.81 13.21
N ASP A 88 9.76 -19.11 13.48
CA ASP A 88 10.92 -20.01 13.42
C ASP A 88 11.16 -20.57 12.01
N ASN A 89 10.29 -20.24 11.07
CA ASN A 89 10.34 -20.69 9.69
C ASN A 89 10.30 -19.51 8.71
N ILE A 90 11.26 -19.46 7.78
CA ILE A 90 11.35 -18.40 6.77
C ILE A 90 10.19 -18.43 5.76
N GLU A 91 9.62 -19.58 5.45
CA GLU A 91 8.43 -19.66 4.59
C GLU A 91 7.20 -19.05 5.27
N ASN A 92 7.08 -19.22 6.59
CA ASN A 92 5.96 -18.67 7.35
C ASN A 92 6.05 -17.14 7.41
N ILE A 93 7.24 -16.58 7.67
CA ILE A 93 7.41 -15.12 7.68
C ILE A 93 7.16 -14.52 6.30
N ASN A 94 7.62 -15.18 5.22
CA ASN A 94 7.35 -14.76 3.83
C ASN A 94 5.86 -14.82 3.47
N LYS A 95 5.06 -15.64 4.18
CA LYS A 95 3.59 -15.70 4.07
C LYS A 95 2.88 -14.75 5.04
N ASN A 96 3.60 -13.79 5.65
CA ASN A 96 3.11 -12.87 6.68
C ASN A 96 2.51 -13.58 7.90
N LYS A 97 3.08 -14.72 8.30
CA LYS A 97 2.67 -15.50 9.48
C LYS A 97 3.76 -15.48 10.54
N GLY A 98 3.43 -14.95 11.72
CA GLY A 98 4.24 -15.07 12.92
C GLY A 98 3.68 -16.15 13.84
N ASP A 99 4.12 -17.40 13.65
CA ASP A 99 3.71 -18.56 14.45
C ASP A 99 4.32 -18.56 15.88
N VAL A 100 5.48 -17.93 16.03
CA VAL A 100 6.15 -17.72 17.31
C VAL A 100 5.57 -16.50 18.03
N TRP A 101 5.40 -15.38 17.32
CA TRP A 101 4.79 -14.18 17.87
C TRP A 101 4.20 -13.27 16.79
N ASP A 102 3.09 -12.61 17.12
CA ASP A 102 2.48 -11.55 16.33
C ASP A 102 2.02 -10.47 17.31
N SER A 103 2.68 -9.32 17.30
CA SER A 103 2.35 -8.20 18.20
C SER A 103 0.97 -7.62 17.93
N LYS A 104 0.34 -8.00 16.80
CA LYS A 104 -0.79 -7.28 16.19
C LYS A 104 -0.42 -5.83 15.89
N LYS A 105 -1.39 -5.07 15.39
CA LYS A 105 -1.22 -3.64 15.18
C LYS A 105 -1.20 -2.95 16.54
N VAL A 106 -0.10 -2.29 16.86
CA VAL A 106 0.09 -1.45 18.05
C VAL A 106 0.13 0.00 17.59
N ASN A 107 -0.74 0.86 18.15
CA ASN A 107 -0.83 2.27 17.79
C ASN A 107 0.14 3.11 18.62
N GLU A 108 1.44 2.90 18.38
CA GLU A 108 2.51 3.63 19.04
C GLU A 108 3.56 4.10 18.04
N SER A 109 4.15 5.26 18.34
CA SER A 109 5.28 5.82 17.59
C SER A 109 6.64 5.35 18.12
N SER A 110 6.65 4.49 19.15
CA SER A 110 7.86 3.91 19.72
C SER A 110 8.52 2.95 18.72
N CYS A 111 9.83 3.08 18.51
CA CYS A 111 10.60 2.24 17.60
C CYS A 111 11.91 1.71 18.20
N ILE A 112 12.14 1.96 19.49
CA ILE A 112 13.39 1.63 20.18
C ILE A 112 13.07 0.70 21.34
N HIS A 113 13.82 -0.40 21.45
CA HIS A 113 13.78 -1.34 22.56
C HIS A 113 12.37 -1.86 22.88
N ILE A 114 11.62 -2.20 21.84
CA ILE A 114 10.33 -2.86 21.96
C ILE A 114 10.57 -4.30 22.40
N ARG A 115 10.21 -4.60 23.65
CA ARG A 115 10.39 -5.92 24.22
C ARG A 115 9.56 -6.95 23.47
N TYR A 116 10.21 -8.03 23.06
CA TYR A 116 9.52 -9.22 22.56
C TYR A 116 8.53 -9.74 23.62
N ALA A 117 7.26 -9.88 23.24
CA ALA A 117 6.17 -10.27 24.15
C ALA A 117 5.50 -11.60 23.76
N GLY A 118 6.20 -12.43 22.99
CA GLY A 118 5.72 -13.76 22.62
C GLY A 118 6.15 -14.85 23.61
N LYS A 119 6.21 -16.09 23.10
CA LYS A 119 6.65 -17.26 23.88
C LYS A 119 8.16 -17.21 24.11
N ILE A 120 8.62 -17.75 25.24
CA ILE A 120 10.06 -17.86 25.53
C ILE A 120 10.77 -18.51 24.34
N LEU A 121 11.84 -17.86 23.88
CA LEU A 121 12.66 -18.35 22.78
C LEU A 121 13.55 -19.50 23.27
N ASP A 122 13.65 -20.55 22.46
CA ASP A 122 14.50 -21.71 22.73
C ASP A 122 15.96 -21.37 22.39
N PRO A 123 16.93 -21.87 23.17
CA PRO A 123 18.34 -21.72 22.85
C PRO A 123 18.70 -22.48 21.56
N ASP A 124 19.75 -22.03 20.87
CA ASP A 124 20.27 -22.65 19.63
C ASP A 124 19.24 -22.76 18.48
N LYS A 125 18.27 -21.85 18.46
CA LYS A 125 17.24 -21.79 17.43
C LYS A 125 17.24 -20.46 16.70
N THR A 126 17.14 -20.52 15.38
CA THR A 126 17.04 -19.33 14.52
C THR A 126 15.60 -18.86 14.44
N TYR A 127 15.38 -17.56 14.67
CA TYR A 127 14.10 -16.91 14.51
C TYR A 127 14.20 -15.81 13.45
N TYR A 128 13.17 -15.72 12.62
CA TYR A 128 13.00 -14.73 11.58
C TYR A 128 11.99 -13.70 12.06
N CYS A 129 12.37 -12.42 12.02
CA CYS A 129 11.51 -11.31 12.39
C CYS A 129 11.21 -10.43 11.17
N CYS A 130 9.98 -9.91 11.12
CA CYS A 130 9.57 -8.96 10.09
C CYS A 130 8.76 -7.84 10.75
N LEU A 131 9.07 -6.60 10.39
CA LEU A 131 8.36 -5.42 10.84
C LEU A 131 7.44 -4.90 9.73
N TYR A 132 6.20 -4.62 10.10
CA TYR A 132 5.23 -3.93 9.26
C TYR A 132 4.90 -2.61 9.93
N GLU A 133 5.12 -1.50 9.22
CA GLU A 133 4.66 -0.19 9.67
C GLU A 133 3.32 0.15 9.01
N THR A 134 2.47 0.84 9.77
CA THR A 134 1.29 1.48 9.21
C THR A 134 1.38 2.96 9.53
N CYS A 135 1.37 3.79 8.47
CA CYS A 135 1.31 5.25 8.55
C CYS A 135 -0.10 5.72 8.94
#